data_AF-A0A484YU27-F1
#
_entry.id   AF-A0A484YU27-F1
#
_cell.length_a   1.000
_cell.length_b   1.000
_cell.length_c   1.000
_cell.angle_alpha   90.00
_cell.angle_beta   90.00
_cell.angle_gamma   90.00
#
_symmetry.space_group_name_H-M   'P 1'
#
loop_
_entity.id
_entity.type
_entity.pdbx_description
1 polymer ?
#
loop_
_entity_poly.entity_id
_entity_poly.type
_entity_poly.pdbx_seq_one_letter_code
_entity_poly.pdbx_strand_id
1 'polypeptide(L)'
;MVRLALVPVLLSVEQNYDKWYEFTGEQDLPLADLDVILMRKDPPFDTEFIYATYILERAEEKGTLIVNKPQSLRDCNEKLFTAWFSDLTPETLVTRNKAQLKAFWEKTQRHHS
;
A
#
# COMPACT_ATOMS: atom_id res chain seq x y z
N MET A 1 -17.44 11.74 -16.42
CA MET A 1 -17.71 10.69 -15.40
C MET A 1 -16.56 9.69 -15.50
N VAL A 2 -15.62 9.69 -14.56
CA VAL A 2 -14.45 8.80 -14.60
C VAL A 2 -14.91 7.42 -14.12
N ARG A 3 -14.85 6.40 -14.97
CA ARG A 3 -15.12 4.99 -14.60
C ARG A 3 -13.79 4.37 -14.18
N LEU A 4 -13.44 4.54 -12.91
CA LEU A 4 -12.36 3.80 -12.27
C LEU A 4 -12.93 2.41 -11.91
N ALA A 5 -12.66 1.42 -12.77
CA ALA A 5 -13.12 0.04 -12.59
C ALA A 5 -11.91 -0.88 -12.50
N LEU A 6 -11.86 -1.69 -11.45
CA LEU A 6 -11.00 -2.86 -11.41
C LEU A 6 -11.77 -4.00 -12.07
N VAL A 7 -11.17 -4.67 -13.05
CA VAL A 7 -11.73 -5.86 -13.69
C VAL A 7 -11.01 -7.07 -13.10
N PRO A 8 -11.67 -7.85 -12.23
CA PRO A 8 -11.11 -9.09 -11.71
C PRO A 8 -10.73 -10.07 -12.82
N VAL A 9 -9.52 -10.62 -12.72
CA VAL A 9 -9.08 -11.76 -13.53
C VAL A 9 -9.41 -13.03 -12.75
N LEU A 10 -10.12 -13.95 -13.39
CA LEU A 10 -10.46 -15.24 -12.82
C LEU A 10 -9.27 -16.18 -12.94
N LEU A 11 -8.89 -16.78 -11.82
CA LEU A 11 -7.79 -17.72 -11.73
C LEU A 11 -8.25 -19.02 -11.10
N SER A 12 -7.85 -20.14 -11.69
CA SER A 12 -7.90 -21.46 -11.08
C SER A 12 -6.54 -21.74 -10.46
N VAL A 13 -6.49 -22.25 -9.22
CA VAL A 13 -5.24 -22.68 -8.57
C VAL A 13 -5.22 -24.18 -8.38
N GLU A 14 -4.04 -24.77 -8.53
CA GLU A 14 -3.81 -26.18 -8.27
C GLU A 14 -2.47 -26.35 -7.54
N GLN A 15 -2.39 -27.31 -6.63
CA GLN A 15 -1.12 -27.66 -5.98
C GLN A 15 -0.30 -28.59 -6.90
N ASN A 16 0.09 -28.06 -8.05
CA ASN A 16 0.88 -28.76 -9.06
C ASN A 16 2.16 -27.96 -9.33
N TYR A 17 3.31 -28.58 -9.08
CA TYR A 17 4.63 -27.95 -9.23
C TYR A 17 4.93 -27.46 -10.65
N ASP A 18 4.31 -28.06 -11.67
CA ASP A 18 4.46 -27.69 -13.08
C ASP A 18 3.40 -26.67 -13.54
N LYS A 19 2.27 -26.55 -12.83
CA LYS A 19 1.15 -25.67 -13.18
C LYS A 19 0.38 -25.21 -11.94
N TRP A 20 0.89 -24.18 -11.26
CA TRP A 20 0.31 -23.66 -10.02
C TRP A 20 -1.04 -22.95 -10.21
N TYR A 21 -1.26 -22.33 -11.37
CA TYR A 21 -2.47 -21.58 -11.66
C TYR A 21 -2.75 -21.50 -13.16
N GLU A 22 -3.99 -21.15 -13.50
CA GLU A 22 -4.44 -20.87 -14.85
C GLU A 22 -5.39 -19.69 -14.86
N PHE A 23 -5.16 -18.75 -15.77
CA PHE A 23 -6.11 -17.67 -16.02
C PHE A 23 -7.26 -18.19 -16.87
N THR A 24 -8.48 -18.06 -16.37
CA THR A 24 -9.69 -18.61 -16.99
C THR A 24 -10.56 -17.56 -17.65
N GLY A 25 -10.33 -16.28 -17.36
CA GLY A 25 -10.99 -15.15 -18.02
C GLY A 25 -10.96 -13.88 -17.18
N GLU A 26 -11.78 -12.92 -17.60
CA GLU A 26 -12.05 -11.69 -16.86
C GLU A 26 -13.55 -11.64 -16.55
N GLN A 27 -13.90 -11.04 -15.42
CA GLN A 27 -15.30 -10.88 -15.02
C GLN A 27 -15.54 -9.44 -14.55
N ASP A 28 -16.53 -8.77 -15.16
CA ASP A 28 -17.06 -7.50 -14.63
C ASP A 28 -18.09 -7.83 -13.55
N LEU A 29 -17.74 -7.58 -12.29
CA LEU A 29 -18.62 -7.75 -11.15
C LEU A 29 -18.43 -6.62 -10.12
N PRO A 30 -19.47 -6.29 -9.33
CA PRO A 30 -19.31 -5.40 -8.19
C PRO A 30 -18.30 -5.96 -7.20
N LEU A 31 -17.29 -5.18 -6.82
CA LEU A 31 -16.31 -5.60 -5.81
C LEU A 31 -16.95 -5.93 -4.45
N ALA A 32 -18.14 -5.39 -4.18
CA ALA A 32 -18.94 -5.65 -2.99
C ALA A 32 -19.48 -7.10 -2.92
N ASP A 33 -19.51 -7.80 -4.04
CA ASP A 33 -19.97 -9.20 -4.10
C ASP A 33 -18.85 -10.18 -3.71
N LEU A 34 -17.62 -9.68 -3.53
CA LEU A 34 -16.50 -10.47 -3.03
C LEU A 34 -16.48 -10.43 -1.50
N ASP A 35 -16.19 -11.57 -0.88
CA ASP A 35 -16.02 -11.66 0.57
C ASP A 35 -14.74 -10.96 1.04
N VAL A 36 -13.65 -11.16 0.28
CA VAL A 36 -12.30 -10.67 0.63
C VAL A 36 -11.56 -10.20 -0.62
N ILE A 37 -10.85 -9.07 -0.53
CA ILE A 37 -9.90 -8.58 -1.54
C ILE A 37 -8.52 -8.41 -0.91
N LEU A 38 -7.52 -9.03 -1.54
CA LEU A 38 -6.11 -8.88 -1.17
C LEU A 38 -5.47 -7.77 -2.03
N MET A 39 -5.20 -6.61 -1.44
CA MET A 39 -4.48 -5.51 -2.11
C MET A 39 -2.99 -5.82 -2.15
N ARG A 40 -2.57 -6.57 -3.18
CA ARG A 40 -1.19 -7.03 -3.40
C ARG A 40 -0.48 -6.31 -4.55
N LYS A 41 -0.93 -5.10 -4.90
CA LYS A 41 -0.24 -4.27 -5.90
C LYS A 41 1.14 -3.90 -5.37
N ASP A 42 2.19 -4.25 -6.13
CA ASP A 42 3.55 -3.88 -5.76
C ASP A 42 3.75 -2.35 -5.82
N PRO A 43 4.61 -1.79 -4.94
CA PRO A 43 5.07 -0.40 -5.00
C PRO A 43 5.59 -0.01 -6.40
N PRO A 44 5.62 1.29 -6.74
CA PRO A 44 5.63 2.45 -5.85
C PRO A 44 4.25 2.89 -5.32
N PHE A 45 4.24 3.61 -4.19
CA PHE A 45 3.05 4.32 -3.70
C PHE A 45 2.89 5.63 -4.48
N ASP A 46 2.14 5.56 -5.57
CA ASP A 46 1.83 6.68 -6.45
C ASP A 46 0.34 7.07 -6.39
N THR A 47 -0.06 8.03 -7.22
CA THR A 47 -1.45 8.50 -7.26
C THR A 47 -2.42 7.40 -7.68
N GLU A 48 -2.00 6.48 -8.56
CA GLU A 48 -2.83 5.35 -8.99
C GLU A 48 -3.07 4.37 -7.84
N PHE A 49 -2.05 4.12 -7.02
CA PHE A 49 -2.20 3.36 -5.78
C PHE A 49 -3.23 4.02 -4.86
N ILE A 50 -3.15 5.35 -4.67
CA ILE A 50 -4.12 6.10 -3.86
C ILE A 50 -5.53 5.97 -4.44
N TYR A 51 -5.71 6.12 -5.75
CA TYR A 51 -7.03 5.97 -6.37
C TYR A 51 -7.61 4.57 -6.21
N ALA A 52 -6.78 3.53 -6.36
CA ALA A 52 -7.19 2.16 -6.10
C ALA A 52 -7.70 1.99 -4.65
N THR A 53 -7.03 2.60 -3.66
CA THR A 53 -7.49 2.52 -2.27
C THR A 53 -8.89 3.13 -2.07
N TYR A 54 -9.24 4.22 -2.77
CA TYR A 54 -10.59 4.80 -2.66
C TYR A 54 -11.68 3.91 -3.27
N ILE A 55 -11.37 3.18 -4.35
CA ILE A 55 -12.30 2.21 -4.94
C ILE A 55 -12.53 1.06 -3.95
N LEU A 56 -11.45 0.52 -3.39
CA LEU A 56 -11.51 -0.58 -2.43
C LEU A 56 -12.25 -0.17 -1.15
N GLU A 57 -12.12 1.09 -0.72
CA GLU A 57 -12.85 1.63 0.43
C GLU A 57 -14.37 1.67 0.17
N ARG A 58 -14.83 1.91 -1.07
CA ARG A 58 -16.27 1.79 -1.41
C ARG A 58 -16.78 0.35 -1.34
N ALA A 59 -15.92 -0.63 -1.60
CA ALA A 59 -16.26 -2.04 -1.42
C ALA A 59 -16.25 -2.42 0.06
N GLU A 60 -15.29 -1.90 0.83
CA GLU A 60 -15.21 -2.06 2.29
C GLU A 60 -16.46 -1.56 3.00
N GLU A 61 -16.94 -0.36 2.64
CA GLU A 61 -18.19 0.21 3.18
C GLU A 61 -19.43 -0.64 2.91
N LYS A 62 -19.38 -1.49 1.87
CA LYS A 62 -20.47 -2.40 1.51
C LYS A 62 -20.33 -3.80 2.12
N GLY A 63 -19.27 -4.05 2.89
CA GLY A 63 -19.08 -5.27 3.66
C GLY A 63 -17.93 -6.18 3.20
N THR A 64 -17.24 -5.85 2.10
CA THR A 64 -16.09 -6.63 1.63
C THR A 64 -14.87 -6.41 2.54
N LEU A 65 -14.23 -7.48 2.99
CA LEU A 65 -12.99 -7.37 3.74
C LEU A 65 -11.81 -7.01 2.81
N ILE A 66 -11.11 -5.92 3.09
CA ILE A 66 -9.91 -5.54 2.33
C ILE A 66 -8.65 -5.77 3.15
N VAL A 67 -7.69 -6.51 2.60
CA VAL A 67 -6.40 -6.80 3.24
C VAL A 67 -5.26 -6.16 2.45
N ASN A 68 -4.56 -5.14 2.95
CA ASN A 68 -4.79 -4.41 4.19
C ASN A 68 -5.80 -3.26 4.02
N LYS A 69 -6.32 -2.74 5.14
CA LYS A 69 -7.32 -1.66 5.17
C LYS A 69 -6.88 -0.46 4.29
N PRO A 70 -7.71 0.00 3.32
CA PRO A 70 -7.34 1.06 2.39
C PRO A 70 -6.90 2.36 3.06
N GLN A 71 -7.59 2.77 4.12
CA GLN A 71 -7.23 3.95 4.90
C GLN A 71 -5.84 3.81 5.52
N SER A 72 -5.54 2.66 6.13
CA SER A 72 -4.22 2.39 6.71
C SER A 72 -3.11 2.40 5.66
N LEU A 73 -3.37 1.97 4.43
CA LEU A 73 -2.38 2.06 3.35
C LEU A 73 -2.03 3.50 2.98
N ARG A 74 -2.95 4.45 3.14
CA ARG A 74 -2.71 5.88 2.90
C ARG A 74 -2.04 6.55 4.10
N ASP A 75 -2.45 6.18 5.31
CA ASP A 75 -1.96 6.77 6.55
C ASP A 75 -0.54 6.27 6.90
N CYS A 76 -0.27 4.98 6.66
CA CYS A 76 1.00 4.34 6.99
C CYS A 76 1.97 4.36 5.80
N ASN A 77 2.45 5.55 5.43
CA ASN A 77 3.58 5.62 4.49
C ASN A 77 4.81 4.96 5.13
N GLU A 78 5.39 3.95 4.46
CA GLU A 78 6.45 3.07 4.99
C GLU A 78 7.63 3.81 5.65
N LYS A 79 7.91 5.06 5.25
CA LYS A 79 9.01 5.87 5.80
C LYS A 79 8.59 6.87 6.87
N LEU A 80 7.34 7.32 6.85
CA LEU A 80 6.83 8.29 7.83
C LEU A 80 6.19 7.62 9.03
N PHE A 81 5.72 6.37 8.89
CA PHE A 81 5.08 5.65 9.98
C PHE A 81 6.02 5.45 11.18
N THR A 82 7.34 5.40 10.95
CA THR A 82 8.37 5.39 11.99
C THR A 82 8.33 6.61 12.90
N ALA A 83 7.80 7.76 12.44
CA ALA A 83 7.65 8.96 13.26
C ALA A 83 6.69 8.77 14.44
N TRP A 84 5.75 7.81 14.35
CA TRP A 84 4.85 7.47 15.46
C TRP A 84 5.49 6.55 16.50
N PHE A 85 6.68 6.03 16.24
CA PHE A 85 7.45 5.17 17.14
C PHE A 85 8.87 5.72 17.33
N SER A 86 8.97 7.03 17.61
CA SER A 86 10.24 7.76 17.71
C SER A 86 11.23 7.11 18.66
N ASP A 87 10.75 6.52 19.76
CA ASP A 87 11.58 5.90 20.81
C ASP A 87 12.27 4.60 20.36
N LEU A 88 11.79 3.97 19.28
CA LEU A 88 12.33 2.73 18.74
C LEU A 88 13.11 2.94 17.43
N THR A 89 13.28 4.19 17.01
CA THR A 89 13.89 4.55 15.72
C THR A 89 15.11 5.44 15.94
N PRO A 90 16.14 5.37 15.07
CA PRO A 90 17.25 6.32 15.14
C PRO A 90 16.75 7.76 14.93
N GLU A 91 17.54 8.76 15.35
CA GLU A 91 17.21 10.15 15.06
C GLU A 91 16.88 10.31 13.56
N THR A 92 15.66 10.76 13.26
CA THR A 92 15.14 10.82 11.90
C THR A 92 14.73 12.26 11.59
N LEU A 93 15.35 12.89 10.60
CA LEU A 93 14.98 14.21 10.10
C LEU A 93 14.29 14.10 8.74
N VAL A 94 13.02 14.49 8.68
CA VAL A 94 12.30 14.66 7.41
C VAL A 94 12.25 16.15 7.06
N THR A 95 12.99 16.57 6.04
CA THR A 95 13.00 17.97 5.58
C THR A 95 13.30 18.08 4.09
N ARG A 96 12.83 19.16 3.47
CA ARG A 96 13.25 19.60 2.14
C ARG A 96 14.34 20.69 2.18
N ASN A 97 14.74 21.15 3.38
CA ASN A 97 15.69 22.24 3.56
C ASN A 97 17.13 21.71 3.69
N LYS A 98 18.00 22.14 2.77
CA LYS A 98 19.41 21.73 2.74
C LYS A 98 20.22 22.15 3.97
N ALA A 99 19.92 23.31 4.56
CA ALA A 99 20.63 23.79 5.75
C ALA A 99 20.35 22.91 6.97
N GLN A 100 19.10 22.44 7.12
CA GLN A 100 18.71 21.52 8.19
C GLN A 100 19.38 20.14 8.02
N LEU A 101 19.50 19.63 6.78
CA LEU A 101 20.24 18.39 6.49
C LEU A 101 21.71 18.50 6.90
N LYS A 102 22.37 19.62 6.59
CA LYS A 102 23.77 19.85 6.95
C LYS A 102 23.97 19.88 8.46
N ALA A 103 23.12 20.61 9.18
CA ALA A 103 23.17 20.68 10.64
C ALA A 103 22.94 19.31 11.30
N PHE A 104 22.02 18.52 10.76
CA PHE A 104 21.76 17.16 11.24
C PHE A 104 22.99 16.26 11.05
N TRP A 105 23.61 16.27 9.86
CA TRP A 105 24.83 15.49 9.59
C TRP A 105 26.00 15.85 10.53
N GLU A 106 26.23 17.15 10.77
CA GLU A 106 27.27 17.61 11.69
C GLU A 106 27.02 17.15 13.14
N LYS A 107 25.75 17.11 13.58
CA LYS A 107 25.36 16.60 14.90
C LYS A 107 25.59 15.07 15.00
N THR A 108 25.16 14.30 14.01
CA THR A 108 25.28 12.83 14.03
C THR A 108 26.75 12.38 13.98
N GLN A 109 27.62 13.09 13.24
CA GLN A 109 29.07 12.81 13.21
C GLN A 109 29.73 12.95 14.58
N ARG A 110 29.33 13.94 15.38
CA ARG A 110 29.88 14.21 16.73
C ARG A 110 29.43 13.19 17.79
N HIS A 111 28.38 12.42 17.55
CA HIS A 111 27.91 11.38 18.48
C HIS A 111 28.57 10.01 18.25
N HIS A 112 29.27 9.82 17.12
CA HIS A 112 29.99 8.59 16.79
C HIS A 112 31.52 8.72 16.94
N SER A 113 32.00 9.80 17.57
CA SER A 113 33.41 10.03 17.95
C SER A 113 33.55 10.04 19.47
#